data_AF-A0A529HUN9-F1
#
_entry.id   AF-A0A529HUN9-F1
#
_cell.length_a   1.000
_cell.length_b   1.000
_cell.length_c   1.000
_cell.angle_alpha   90.00
_cell.angle_beta   90.00
_cell.angle_gamma   90.00
#
_symmetry.space_group_name_H-M   'P 1'
#
loop_
_entity.id
_entity.type
_entity.pdbx_description
1 polymer ?
#
loop_
_entity_poly.entity_id
_entity_poly.type
_entity_poly.pdbx_seq_one_letter_code
_entity_poly.pdbx_strand_id
1 'polypeptide(L)'
;MSVALEKQETTSDQRSRRSGGREARRAMRAAPLADDIRPVRAGLEGGSYGPLSQNDKERIHEAVLTLLETVGFANAIPSCIEALTRVGASYG
;
A
#
# COMPACT_ATOMS: atom_id res chain seq x y z
N MET A 1 -59.00 25.01 -47.35
CA MET A 1 -59.25 24.83 -45.91
C MET A 1 -58.23 23.84 -45.39
N SER A 2 -57.26 24.41 -44.69
CA SER A 2 -56.12 23.81 -44.00
C SER A 2 -56.52 22.79 -42.95
N VAL A 3 -55.83 21.64 -42.89
CA VAL A 3 -55.34 21.09 -41.63
C VAL A 3 -53.98 20.45 -41.88
N ALA A 4 -53.07 20.75 -40.97
CA ALA A 4 -51.64 20.62 -41.06
C ALA A 4 -51.14 19.61 -40.00
N LEU A 5 -50.02 18.94 -40.31
CA LEU A 5 -49.03 18.29 -39.41
C LEU A 5 -49.51 17.11 -38.51
N GLU A 6 -48.71 16.13 -38.09
CA GLU A 6 -47.25 16.01 -37.96
C GLU A 6 -46.86 14.52 -37.89
N LYS A 7 -45.76 14.12 -38.56
CA LYS A 7 -45.15 12.78 -38.41
C LYS A 7 -44.22 12.84 -37.20
N GLN A 8 -44.53 12.13 -36.12
CA GLN A 8 -43.61 11.98 -35.00
C GLN A 8 -42.52 10.96 -35.34
N GLU A 9 -41.33 11.47 -35.59
CA GLU A 9 -40.08 10.73 -35.71
C GLU A 9 -39.57 10.43 -34.29
N THR A 10 -39.66 9.17 -33.85
CA THR A 10 -39.14 8.75 -32.54
C THR A 10 -37.62 8.62 -32.64
N THR A 11 -36.90 9.72 -32.49
CA THR A 11 -35.46 9.70 -32.29
C THR A 11 -35.17 8.88 -31.03
N SER A 12 -34.46 7.77 -31.21
CA SER A 12 -33.92 6.95 -30.13
C SER A 12 -32.98 7.81 -29.30
N ASP A 13 -33.52 8.46 -28.27
CA ASP A 13 -32.72 9.18 -27.29
C ASP A 13 -31.93 8.11 -26.52
N GLN A 14 -30.68 7.93 -26.93
CA GLN A 14 -29.67 7.19 -26.21
C GLN A 14 -29.54 7.83 -24.84
N ARG A 15 -30.41 7.44 -23.89
CA ARG A 15 -30.35 7.93 -22.52
C ARG A 15 -28.94 7.70 -22.02
N SER A 16 -28.25 8.83 -21.93
CA SER A 16 -26.92 9.03 -21.39
C SER A 16 -26.71 8.07 -20.23
N ARG A 17 -25.83 7.10 -20.49
CA ARG A 17 -25.47 6.03 -19.57
C ARG A 17 -25.06 6.69 -18.26
N ARG A 18 -25.72 6.31 -17.16
CA ARG A 18 -25.32 6.55 -15.76
C ARG A 18 -23.95 5.90 -15.47
N SER A 19 -22.92 6.32 -16.19
CA SER A 19 -21.62 5.63 -16.33
C SER A 19 -20.48 6.40 -15.69
N GLY A 20 -20.59 7.73 -15.58
CA GLY A 20 -19.55 8.56 -14.96
C GLY A 20 -19.46 8.44 -13.44
N GLY A 21 -20.50 8.00 -12.73
CA GLY A 21 -20.50 8.00 -11.25
C GLY A 21 -19.51 7.02 -10.62
N ARG A 22 -19.28 5.86 -11.24
CA ARG A 22 -18.25 4.91 -10.77
C ARG A 22 -16.85 5.38 -11.14
N GLU A 23 -16.68 5.91 -12.36
CA GLU A 23 -15.41 6.45 -12.83
C GLU A 23 -14.99 7.67 -12.01
N ALA A 24 -15.90 8.59 -11.70
CA ALA A 24 -15.64 9.74 -10.83
C ALA A 24 -15.20 9.31 -9.43
N ARG A 25 -15.85 8.31 -8.82
CA ARG A 25 -15.41 7.76 -7.53
C ARG A 25 -14.06 7.05 -7.60
N ARG A 26 -13.74 6.41 -8.73
CA ARG A 26 -12.40 5.81 -8.96
C ARG A 26 -11.35 6.91 -9.13
N ALA A 27 -11.62 7.93 -9.93
CA ALA A 27 -10.74 9.07 -10.16
C ALA A 27 -10.46 9.83 -8.85
N MET A 28 -11.48 10.10 -8.03
CA MET A 28 -11.29 10.78 -6.74
C MET A 28 -10.47 9.96 -5.73
N ARG A 29 -10.51 8.62 -5.78
CA ARG A 29 -9.69 7.77 -4.91
C ARG A 29 -8.27 7.55 -5.43
N ALA A 30 -8.09 7.60 -6.75
CA ALA A 30 -6.78 7.50 -7.39
C ALA A 30 -6.03 8.85 -7.38
N ALA A 31 -6.75 9.96 -7.23
CA ALA A 31 -6.14 11.27 -7.06
C ALA A 31 -5.31 11.33 -5.76
N PRO A 32 -4.20 12.09 -5.76
CA PRO A 32 -3.43 12.34 -4.55
C PRO A 32 -4.32 12.93 -3.44
N LEU A 33 -4.03 12.55 -2.19
CA LEU A 33 -4.68 13.16 -1.03
C LEU A 33 -4.39 14.66 -1.01
N ALA A 34 -5.45 15.44 -0.83
CA ALA A 34 -5.35 16.88 -0.58
C ALA A 34 -4.50 17.15 0.66
N ASP A 35 -3.80 18.28 0.68
CA ASP A 35 -2.78 18.58 1.69
C ASP A 35 -3.33 18.62 3.13
N ASP A 36 -4.61 18.97 3.29
CA ASP A 36 -5.34 19.04 4.55
C ASP A 36 -5.62 17.66 5.15
N ILE A 37 -5.84 16.64 4.32
CA ILE A 37 -6.13 15.25 4.74
C ILE A 37 -4.90 14.34 4.75
N ARG A 38 -3.70 14.82 4.41
CA ARG A 38 -2.48 14.01 4.45
C ARG A 38 -2.14 13.60 5.88
N PRO A 39 -2.03 12.28 6.19
CA PRO A 39 -1.70 11.81 7.54
C PRO A 39 -0.32 12.26 8.03
N VAL A 40 0.63 12.43 7.11
CA VAL A 40 1.99 12.93 7.39
C VAL A 40 2.30 14.06 6.42
N ARG A 41 2.78 15.19 6.96
CA ARG A 41 3.21 16.37 6.18
C ARG A 41 4.72 16.52 6.29
N ALA A 42 5.34 17.03 5.23
CA ALA A 42 6.78 17.32 5.24
C ALA A 42 7.09 18.34 6.35
N GLY A 43 8.20 18.14 7.05
CA GLY A 43 8.61 19.00 8.17
C GLY A 43 7.88 18.71 9.50
N LEU A 44 7.00 17.71 9.57
CA LEU A 44 6.50 17.23 10.86
C LEU A 44 7.60 16.46 11.59
N GLU A 45 8.03 16.97 12.74
CA GLU A 45 8.89 16.23 13.66
C GLU A 45 8.07 15.12 14.35
N GLY A 46 8.41 13.87 14.05
CA GLY A 46 7.90 12.70 14.74
C GLY A 46 8.88 12.23 15.81
N GLY A 47 8.37 11.89 16.99
CA GLY A 47 9.14 11.12 17.97
C GLY A 47 9.08 9.63 17.66
N SER A 48 10.15 8.90 17.95
CA SER A 48 10.09 7.43 17.99
C SER A 48 9.66 6.99 19.38
N TYR A 49 8.50 6.34 19.48
CA TYR A 49 8.08 5.70 20.73
C TYR A 49 9.01 4.51 21.01
N GLY A 50 9.85 4.65 22.04
CA GLY A 50 10.81 3.63 22.48
C GLY A 50 10.42 3.08 23.85
N PRO A 51 9.56 2.06 23.94
CA PRO A 51 9.09 1.54 25.23
C PRO A 51 10.14 0.72 25.97
N LEU A 52 11.21 0.30 25.29
CA LEU A 52 12.24 -0.57 25.84
C LEU A 52 13.42 0.23 26.37
N SER A 53 13.89 -0.16 27.56
CA SER A 53 15.14 0.34 28.11
C SER A 53 16.34 -0.16 27.28
N GLN A 54 17.50 0.43 27.49
CA GLN A 54 18.72 -0.01 26.80
C GLN A 54 19.07 -1.47 27.13
N ASN A 55 18.95 -1.85 28.41
CA ASN A 55 19.21 -3.22 28.87
C ASN A 55 18.26 -4.24 28.20
N ASP A 56 16.98 -3.89 28.03
CA ASP A 56 16.02 -4.80 27.37
C ASP A 56 16.42 -5.06 25.91
N LYS A 57 16.91 -4.04 25.21
CA LYS A 57 17.38 -4.16 23.83
C LYS A 57 18.62 -5.06 23.74
N GLU A 58 19.58 -4.88 24.65
CA GLU A 58 20.79 -5.70 24.72
C GLU A 58 20.44 -7.17 24.99
N ARG A 59 19.50 -7.42 25.91
CA ARG A 59 19.01 -8.77 26.19
C ARG A 59 18.34 -9.42 25.00
N ILE A 60 17.51 -8.68 24.26
CA ILE A 60 16.85 -9.18 23.04
C ILE A 60 17.90 -9.47 21.97
N HIS A 61 18.88 -8.56 21.79
CA HIS A 61 19.95 -8.74 20.82
C HIS A 61 20.74 -10.02 21.07
N GLU A 62 21.18 -10.23 22.31
CA GLU A 62 21.92 -11.44 22.69
C GLU A 62 21.09 -12.71 22.51
N ALA A 63 19.81 -12.67 22.89
CA ALA A 63 18.90 -13.80 22.71
C ALA A 63 18.72 -14.15 21.23
N VAL A 64 18.63 -13.15 20.35
CA VAL A 64 18.52 -13.36 18.90
C VAL A 64 19.80 -13.97 18.34
N LEU A 65 20.98 -13.46 18.71
CA LEU A 65 22.25 -14.04 18.26
C LEU A 65 22.40 -15.49 18.71
N THR A 66 22.11 -15.77 19.99
CA THR A 66 22.13 -17.13 20.54
C THR A 66 21.18 -18.05 19.78
N LEU A 67 19.96 -17.59 19.49
CA LEU A 67 18.96 -18.38 18.75
C LEU A 67 19.40 -18.66 17.31
N LEU A 68 19.98 -17.67 16.63
CA LEU A 68 20.49 -17.83 15.27
C LEU A 68 21.68 -18.80 15.20
N GLU A 69 22.54 -18.82 16.20
CA GLU A 69 23.67 -19.76 16.29
C GLU A 69 23.20 -21.19 16.62
N THR A 70 22.29 -21.32 17.59
CA THR A 70 21.91 -22.64 18.15
C THR A 70 20.82 -23.35 17.36
N VAL A 71 19.83 -22.59 16.85
CA VAL A 71 18.67 -23.13 16.13
C VAL A 71 18.74 -22.79 14.65
N GLY A 72 19.24 -21.60 14.30
CA GLY A 72 19.16 -21.05 12.95
C GLY A 72 17.76 -20.57 12.58
N PHE A 73 17.55 -20.32 11.29
CA PHE A 73 16.23 -19.93 10.76
C PHE A 73 15.96 -20.61 9.41
N ALA A 74 14.69 -20.86 9.13
CA ALA A 74 14.24 -21.52 7.91
C ALA A 74 13.78 -20.50 6.85
N ASN A 75 13.60 -20.99 5.61
CA ASN A 75 13.03 -20.22 4.49
C ASN A 75 13.83 -18.96 4.10
N ALA A 76 15.16 -19.04 4.15
CA ALA A 76 16.02 -18.00 3.63
C ALA A 76 15.82 -17.84 2.11
N ILE A 77 15.63 -16.59 1.64
CA ILE A 77 15.58 -16.28 0.22
C ILE A 77 16.97 -16.44 -0.44
N PRO A 78 17.07 -16.69 -1.75
CA PRO A 78 18.36 -16.93 -2.41
C PRO A 78 19.41 -15.85 -2.14
N SER A 79 19.03 -14.57 -2.19
CA SER A 79 19.95 -13.45 -1.90
C SER A 79 20.47 -13.45 -0.46
N CYS A 80 19.70 -13.96 0.50
CA CYS A 80 20.10 -14.09 1.89
C CYS A 80 21.11 -15.23 2.06
N ILE A 81 20.86 -16.39 1.42
CA ILE A 81 21.79 -17.52 1.42
C ILE A 81 23.14 -17.09 0.84
N GLU A 82 23.13 -16.43 -0.33
CA GLU A 82 24.37 -15.92 -0.96
C GLU A 82 25.10 -14.90 -0.10
N ALA A 83 24.37 -14.00 0.58
CA ALA A 83 24.99 -13.00 1.45
C ALA A 83 25.64 -13.63 2.68
N LEU A 84 24.94 -14.55 3.34
CA LEU A 84 25.36 -15.14 4.61
C LEU A 84 26.46 -16.19 4.41
N THR A 85 26.36 -17.04 3.39
CA THR A 85 27.39 -18.05 3.09
C THR A 85 28.73 -17.41 2.72
N ARG A 86 28.72 -16.24 2.04
CA ARG A 86 29.93 -15.48 1.72
C ARG A 86 30.70 -15.02 2.97
N VAL A 87 29.99 -14.73 4.05
CA VAL A 87 30.59 -14.28 5.31
C VAL A 87 30.83 -15.42 6.30
N GLY A 88 30.66 -16.68 5.85
CA GLY A 88 30.98 -17.87 6.62
C GLY A 88 29.82 -18.50 7.39
N ALA A 89 28.57 -18.09 7.15
CA ALA A 89 27.42 -18.78 7.70
C ALA A 89 27.21 -20.15 7.03
N SER A 90 26.77 -21.13 7.81
CA SER A 90 26.44 -22.47 7.31
C SER A 90 25.01 -22.52 6.77
N TYR A 91 24.84 -23.17 5.61
CA TYR A 91 23.54 -23.48 5.03
C TYR A 91 23.53 -24.97 4.63
N GLY A 92 22.54 -25.74 5.12
CA GLY A 92 22.46 -27.19 4.95
C GLY A 92 21.09 -27.74 5.28
#